data_AF-A0A2H0XX13-F1
#
_entry.id   AF-A0A2H0XX13-F1
#
_cell.length_a   1.000
_cell.length_b   1.000
_cell.length_c   1.000
_cell.angle_alpha   90.00
_cell.angle_beta   90.00
_cell.angle_gamma   90.00
#
_symmetry.space_group_name_H-M   'P 1'
#
loop_
_entity.id
_entity.type
_entity.pdbx_description
1 polymer ?
#
loop_
_entity_poly.entity_id
_entity_poly.type
_entity_poly.pdbx_seq_one_letter_code
_entity_poly.pdbx_strand_id
1 'polypeptide(L)'
;MMKNLQEKLNALYGRADVNRPDGTAPSDIRVEINRLLSNRIPIKHFPKAEVEKASLSLDKLVDGRWINTHFGDIFRGEFAFDLREIYGKLDLAEIFRFSEADYQECFHIPGIISPDKFLFIDTETTGLAGGSGTVAFLVGLGWIDKDKFIVHQYFITQLSHEEGMLELLNDVVKRFDCLVSFNGKTFDIPLLTTRFLMNRIDPLFESRHHIDLLYYTRLLWRLAMENCKLKTLETELLGLNREDDIPGEIIPKIYFEYLRTRNTEKLERIFYHNRFDIISMLAGLILATRTMQKRTPENNPLVDFAKGKWFGKKKDAERSRSHYQHVLESQVSLPRRQKTMLELATIYKRNGEYSSAIPLWEETTNPEYPFSFEPFIELAKYYEHIEKDVRKALMMVESGVVASPTRWIVEQPMISKRIERLRKKIEK
;
A
#
# COMPACT_ATOMS: atom_id res chain seq x y z
N MET A 1 -15.02 -39.90 7.47
CA MET A 1 -13.93 -40.90 7.39
C MET A 1 -13.65 -41.18 5.92
N MET A 2 -12.62 -40.52 5.36
CA MET A 2 -12.26 -40.64 3.94
C MET A 2 -11.19 -41.72 3.78
N LYS A 3 -11.47 -42.72 2.92
CA LYS A 3 -10.59 -43.85 2.65
C LYS A 3 -9.28 -43.40 2.00
N ASN A 4 -8.16 -43.98 2.49
CA ASN A 4 -6.79 -43.73 2.04
C ASN A 4 -6.62 -44.12 0.56
N LEU A 5 -5.93 -43.27 -0.19
CA LEU A 5 -5.55 -43.42 -1.60
C LEU A 5 -4.88 -44.78 -1.89
N GLN A 6 -4.22 -45.37 -0.89
CA GLN A 6 -3.52 -46.65 -0.95
C GLN A 6 -4.46 -47.86 -1.10
N GLU A 7 -5.69 -47.80 -0.54
CA GLU A 7 -6.69 -48.84 -0.72
C GLU A 7 -7.36 -48.77 -2.11
N LYS A 8 -7.50 -47.55 -2.67
CA LYS A 8 -7.98 -47.34 -4.05
C LYS A 8 -6.97 -47.82 -5.08
N LEU A 9 -5.67 -47.64 -4.81
CA LEU A 9 -4.58 -48.15 -5.65
C LEU A 9 -4.50 -49.69 -5.62
N ASN A 10 -4.63 -50.32 -4.46
CA ASN A 10 -4.60 -51.79 -4.35
C ASN A 10 -5.81 -52.47 -5.04
N ALA A 11 -6.96 -51.79 -5.13
CA ALA A 11 -8.12 -52.27 -5.87
C ALA A 11 -7.97 -52.15 -7.41
N LEU A 12 -7.08 -51.28 -7.90
CA LEU A 12 -6.82 -51.06 -9.33
C LEU A 12 -5.78 -52.04 -9.92
N TYR A 13 -4.90 -52.62 -9.10
CA TYR A 13 -3.81 -53.49 -9.56
C TYR A 13 -4.00 -54.99 -9.26
N GLY A 14 -5.07 -55.37 -8.55
CA GLY A 14 -5.37 -56.77 -8.25
C GLY A 14 -6.14 -57.48 -9.36
N ARG A 15 -5.53 -57.67 -10.54
CA ARG A 15 -5.89 -58.69 -11.56
C ARG A 15 -4.98 -58.54 -12.79
N ALA A 16 -3.88 -59.27 -12.81
CA ALA A 16 -3.25 -59.69 -14.06
C ALA A 16 -2.52 -61.01 -13.83
N ASP A 17 -2.97 -62.02 -14.57
CA ASP A 17 -2.55 -63.41 -14.55
C ASP A 17 -1.05 -63.63 -14.82
N VAL A 18 -0.47 -64.49 -13.98
CA VAL A 18 0.18 -65.76 -14.31
C VAL A 18 0.74 -65.94 -15.74
N ASN A 19 2.08 -66.09 -15.79
CA ASN A 19 2.94 -66.82 -16.73
C ASN A 19 3.97 -65.96 -17.50
N ARG A 20 5.24 -66.04 -17.07
CA ARG A 20 6.41 -66.31 -17.93
C ARG A 20 7.69 -66.53 -17.09
N PRO A 21 8.60 -67.44 -17.52
CA PRO A 21 9.79 -67.83 -16.76
C PRO A 21 11.05 -67.03 -17.14
N ASP A 22 12.06 -67.17 -16.28
CA ASP A 22 13.48 -66.86 -16.41
C ASP A 22 13.99 -65.40 -16.34
N GLY A 23 14.67 -65.14 -15.21
CA GLY A 23 15.93 -64.40 -15.07
C GLY A 23 16.00 -62.97 -15.59
N THR A 24 15.86 -61.96 -14.70
CA THR A 24 16.54 -60.65 -14.84
C THR A 24 16.60 -59.90 -13.51
N ALA A 25 17.67 -59.14 -13.36
CA ALA A 25 18.12 -58.34 -12.21
C ALA A 25 17.10 -57.34 -11.65
N PRO A 26 17.29 -56.81 -10.42
CA PRO A 26 16.41 -55.77 -9.87
C PRO A 26 16.32 -54.55 -10.79
N SER A 27 15.09 -54.12 -11.06
CA SER A 27 14.69 -53.04 -11.97
C SER A 27 15.61 -51.80 -11.92
N ASP A 28 16.18 -51.46 -13.08
CA ASP A 28 17.08 -50.33 -13.33
C ASP A 28 16.58 -48.98 -12.79
N ILE A 29 15.28 -48.81 -12.57
CA ILE A 29 14.69 -47.56 -12.05
C ILE A 29 15.11 -47.28 -10.59
N ARG A 30 15.25 -48.31 -9.74
CA ARG A 30 15.68 -48.13 -8.34
C ARG A 30 17.18 -47.83 -8.21
N VAL A 31 17.97 -48.34 -9.15
CA VAL A 31 19.41 -48.01 -9.26
C VAL A 31 19.58 -46.59 -9.80
N GLU A 32 18.78 -46.20 -10.80
CA GLU A 32 18.84 -44.86 -11.40
C GLU A 32 18.35 -43.77 -10.44
N ILE A 33 17.30 -44.03 -9.63
CA ILE A 33 16.83 -43.09 -8.61
C ILE A 33 17.87 -42.91 -7.49
N ASN A 34 18.54 -43.98 -7.04
CA ASN A 34 19.60 -43.87 -6.04
C ASN A 34 20.87 -43.22 -6.61
N ARG A 35 21.15 -43.37 -7.91
CA ARG A 35 22.21 -42.65 -8.62
C ARG A 35 21.92 -41.15 -8.76
N LEU A 36 20.66 -40.78 -8.99
CA LEU A 36 20.22 -39.37 -9.06
C LEU A 36 20.22 -38.69 -7.68
N LEU A 37 19.95 -39.45 -6.60
CA LEU A 37 19.88 -38.91 -5.22
C LEU A 37 21.23 -38.91 -4.47
N SER A 38 22.24 -39.65 -4.93
CA SER A 38 23.56 -39.76 -4.26
C SER A 38 24.66 -38.87 -4.83
N ASN A 39 24.40 -38.15 -5.93
CA ASN A 39 25.32 -37.13 -6.43
C ASN A 39 25.18 -35.83 -5.61
N ARG A 40 25.83 -35.79 -4.45
CA ARG A 40 26.29 -34.53 -3.86
C ARG A 40 27.10 -33.81 -4.93
N ILE A 41 26.59 -32.69 -5.40
CA ILE A 41 27.30 -31.80 -6.30
C ILE A 41 28.63 -31.45 -5.59
N PRO A 42 29.80 -31.79 -6.15
CA PRO A 42 31.04 -31.26 -5.62
C PRO A 42 31.00 -29.74 -5.87
N ILE A 43 31.20 -28.95 -4.81
CA ILE A 43 31.33 -27.49 -4.92
C ILE A 43 32.45 -27.21 -5.93
N LYS A 44 32.07 -26.85 -7.16
CA LYS A 44 32.99 -26.41 -8.19
C LYS A 44 33.56 -25.06 -7.77
N HIS A 45 34.79 -25.06 -7.27
CA HIS A 45 35.62 -23.88 -7.31
C HIS A 45 36.35 -23.87 -8.66
N PHE A 46 36.10 -22.88 -9.50
CA PHE A 46 36.87 -22.59 -10.70
C PHE A 46 36.92 -21.07 -10.94
N PRO A 47 37.99 -20.60 -11.59
CA PRO A 47 39.06 -19.81 -10.98
C PRO A 47 38.69 -18.35 -10.72
N LYS A 48 39.28 -17.77 -9.66
CA LYS A 48 39.44 -16.32 -9.51
C LYS A 48 40.18 -15.77 -10.75
N ALA A 49 39.75 -14.58 -11.21
CA ALA A 49 40.55 -13.60 -11.97
C ALA A 49 40.35 -13.40 -13.50
N GLU A 50 39.13 -13.47 -14.05
CA GLU A 50 38.89 -12.92 -15.42
C GLU A 50 37.65 -12.00 -15.58
N VAL A 51 37.11 -11.45 -14.48
CA VAL A 51 36.09 -10.37 -14.56
C VAL A 51 36.67 -8.99 -14.21
N GLU A 52 37.94 -8.91 -13.80
CA GLU A 52 38.64 -7.63 -13.68
C GLU A 52 39.16 -7.18 -15.05
N LYS A 53 38.28 -6.65 -15.90
CA LYS A 53 38.70 -5.70 -16.93
C LYS A 53 37.56 -4.79 -17.35
N ALA A 54 37.73 -3.53 -16.95
CA ALA A 54 37.13 -2.31 -17.48
C ALA A 54 35.68 -1.96 -17.09
N SER A 55 35.45 -1.70 -15.81
CA SER A 55 34.52 -0.69 -15.29
C SER A 55 34.88 -0.44 -13.82
N LEU A 56 34.55 0.70 -13.21
CA LEU A 56 34.64 0.80 -11.74
C LEU A 56 33.88 -0.40 -11.16
N SER A 57 34.55 -1.20 -10.32
CA SER A 57 33.94 -2.38 -9.71
C SER A 57 32.72 -1.93 -8.92
N LEU A 58 31.61 -2.67 -8.99
CA LEU A 58 30.32 -2.24 -8.42
C LEU A 58 30.44 -1.93 -6.91
N ASP A 59 31.32 -2.64 -6.22
CA ASP A 59 31.77 -2.41 -4.83
C ASP A 59 32.45 -1.06 -4.57
N LYS A 60 32.99 -0.40 -5.60
CA LYS A 60 33.55 0.96 -5.50
C LYS A 60 32.54 2.05 -5.83
N LEU A 61 31.47 1.71 -6.56
CA LEU A 61 30.40 2.64 -6.94
C LEU A 61 29.26 2.65 -5.91
N VAL A 62 29.04 1.51 -5.27
CA VAL A 62 27.97 1.32 -4.30
C VAL A 62 28.60 0.64 -3.10
N ASP A 63 28.50 1.25 -1.92
CA ASP A 63 28.95 0.63 -0.68
C ASP A 63 28.21 -0.70 -0.48
N GLY A 64 28.94 -1.81 -0.48
CA GLY A 64 28.34 -3.13 -0.48
C GLY A 64 29.34 -4.28 -0.60
N ARG A 65 28.81 -5.49 -0.76
CA ARG A 65 29.61 -6.72 -0.87
C ARG A 65 28.94 -7.78 -1.74
N TRP A 66 29.76 -8.66 -2.28
CA TRP A 66 29.30 -9.85 -2.99
C TRP A 66 28.94 -10.97 -2.01
N ILE A 67 27.79 -11.59 -2.24
CA ILE A 67 27.31 -12.77 -1.51
C ILE A 67 27.27 -13.92 -2.50
N ASN A 68 28.07 -14.95 -2.23
CA ASN A 68 28.06 -16.17 -3.02
C ASN A 68 26.85 -17.02 -2.63
N THR A 69 26.05 -17.39 -3.62
CA THR A 69 24.92 -18.32 -3.47
C THR A 69 25.16 -19.54 -4.34
N HIS A 70 24.35 -20.58 -4.17
CA HIS A 70 24.40 -21.75 -5.05
C HIS A 70 24.13 -21.40 -6.52
N PHE A 71 23.40 -20.32 -6.77
CA PHE A 71 22.91 -19.90 -8.09
C PHE A 71 23.69 -18.75 -8.72
N GLY A 72 24.79 -18.33 -8.08
CA GLY A 72 25.67 -17.25 -8.55
C GLY A 72 25.89 -16.17 -7.51
N ASP A 73 26.72 -15.19 -7.87
CA ASP A 73 27.05 -14.09 -6.99
C ASP A 73 25.98 -12.99 -7.06
N ILE A 74 25.50 -12.60 -5.88
CA ILE A 74 24.55 -11.51 -5.67
C ILE A 74 25.30 -10.33 -5.09
N PHE A 75 25.17 -9.16 -5.70
CA PHE A 75 25.71 -7.96 -5.08
C PHE A 75 24.70 -7.42 -4.06
N ARG A 76 25.17 -7.12 -2.85
CA ARG A 76 24.35 -6.49 -1.81
C ARG A 76 24.91 -5.12 -1.45
N GLY A 77 24.19 -4.07 -1.84
CA GLY A 77 24.43 -2.73 -1.31
C GLY A 77 24.00 -2.64 0.15
N GLU A 78 24.77 -1.98 1.00
CA GLU A 78 24.56 -1.93 2.45
C GLU A 78 24.67 -0.49 2.97
N PHE A 79 23.56 0.05 3.47
CA PHE A 79 23.49 1.41 3.99
C PHE A 79 22.85 1.41 5.37
N ALA A 80 23.23 2.39 6.19
CA ALA A 80 22.62 2.62 7.48
C ALA A 80 22.43 4.12 7.67
N PHE A 81 21.20 4.51 8.01
CA PHE A 81 20.85 5.89 8.35
C PHE A 81 20.69 5.97 9.87
N ASP A 82 21.33 6.96 10.48
CA ASP A 82 21.10 7.23 11.91
C ASP A 82 19.71 7.85 12.07
N LEU A 83 18.85 7.22 12.86
CA LEU A 83 17.48 7.71 13.07
C LEU A 83 17.45 9.04 13.82
N ARG A 84 18.55 9.45 14.46
CA ARG A 84 18.68 10.74 15.14
C ARG A 84 19.01 11.89 14.18
N GLU A 85 19.42 11.57 12.95
CA GLU A 85 19.63 12.58 11.92
C GLU A 85 18.29 13.05 11.34
N ILE A 86 18.24 14.33 10.98
CA ILE A 86 17.06 14.91 10.35
C ILE A 86 17.06 14.51 8.87
N TYR A 87 15.98 13.87 8.44
CA TYR A 87 15.74 13.52 7.04
C TYR A 87 14.81 14.57 6.41
N GLY A 88 15.41 15.53 5.69
CA GLY A 88 14.70 16.70 5.17
C GLY A 88 14.25 17.63 6.28
N LYS A 89 12.96 17.61 6.60
CA LYS A 89 12.34 18.35 7.72
C LYS A 89 11.85 17.42 8.84
N LEU A 90 12.21 16.14 8.78
CA LEU A 90 11.66 15.09 9.64
C LEU A 90 12.70 14.52 10.59
N ASP A 91 12.38 14.49 11.88
CA ASP A 91 13.09 13.67 12.87
C ASP A 91 12.63 12.21 12.72
N LEU A 92 13.52 11.34 12.25
CA LEU A 92 13.19 9.92 12.04
C LEU A 92 13.04 9.16 13.35
N ALA A 93 13.64 9.64 14.45
CA ALA A 93 13.50 9.03 15.77
C ALA A 93 12.08 9.19 16.34
N GLU A 94 11.23 10.00 15.70
CA GLU A 94 9.81 10.04 16.02
C GLU A 94 9.10 8.70 15.86
N ILE A 95 9.64 7.77 15.07
CA ILE A 95 9.09 6.43 14.97
C ILE A 95 9.00 5.73 16.34
N PHE A 96 9.93 6.03 17.26
CA PHE A 96 9.93 5.46 18.61
C PHE A 96 8.99 6.19 19.58
N ARG A 97 8.42 7.32 19.19
CA ARG A 97 7.43 8.06 20.01
C ARG A 97 6.03 7.48 19.86
N PHE A 98 5.76 6.74 18.80
CA PHE A 98 4.48 6.09 18.57
C PHE A 98 4.40 4.76 19.32
N SER A 99 3.26 4.55 19.96
CA SER A 99 2.91 3.28 20.56
C SER A 99 2.46 2.27 19.50
N GLU A 100 2.49 0.99 19.83
CA GLU A 100 1.98 -0.07 18.96
C GLU A 100 0.48 0.11 18.66
N ALA A 101 -0.27 0.70 19.61
CA ALA A 101 -1.68 1.04 19.43
C ALA A 101 -1.88 2.13 18.37
N ASP A 102 -0.96 3.07 18.22
CA ASP A 102 -1.04 4.11 17.19
C ASP A 102 -0.97 3.49 15.80
N TYR A 103 -0.09 2.50 15.58
CA TYR A 103 0.00 1.78 14.31
C TYR A 103 -1.25 0.95 14.03
N GLN A 104 -1.80 0.28 15.04
CA GLN A 104 -3.06 -0.47 14.91
C GLN A 104 -4.22 0.44 14.50
N GLU A 105 -4.36 1.59 15.16
CA GLU A 105 -5.42 2.56 14.89
C GLU A 105 -5.30 3.11 13.46
N CYS A 106 -4.10 3.57 13.09
CA CYS A 106 -3.81 4.19 11.80
C CYS A 106 -3.93 3.19 10.64
N PHE A 107 -3.33 2.01 10.77
CA PHE A 107 -3.09 1.11 9.63
C PHE A 107 -3.94 -0.16 9.60
N HIS A 108 -4.85 -0.34 10.57
CA HIS A 108 -5.73 -1.52 10.68
C HIS A 108 -4.97 -2.85 10.70
N ILE A 109 -3.79 -2.86 11.28
CA ILE A 109 -3.01 -4.07 11.47
C ILE A 109 -3.57 -4.80 12.70
N PRO A 110 -3.99 -6.07 12.59
CA PRO A 110 -4.38 -6.85 13.76
C PRO A 110 -3.13 -7.25 14.56
N GLY A 111 -3.25 -7.21 15.89
CA GLY A 111 -2.17 -7.57 16.78
C GLY A 111 -1.16 -6.44 17.02
N ILE A 112 -0.35 -6.61 18.05
CA ILE A 112 0.64 -5.65 18.51
C ILE A 112 1.92 -5.87 17.69
N ILE A 113 2.35 -4.85 16.95
CA ILE A 113 3.56 -4.92 16.13
C ILE A 113 4.45 -3.73 16.43
N SER A 114 5.65 -4.02 16.89
CA SER A 114 6.69 -3.04 17.16
C SER A 114 7.36 -2.57 15.85
N PRO A 115 7.85 -1.32 15.77
CA PRO A 115 8.45 -0.79 14.55
C PRO A 115 9.65 -1.59 14.00
N ASP A 116 10.39 -2.30 14.84
CA ASP A 116 11.50 -3.18 14.45
C ASP A 116 11.04 -4.45 13.71
N LYS A 117 9.73 -4.73 13.70
CA LYS A 117 9.09 -5.81 12.92
C LYS A 117 8.58 -5.35 11.56
N PHE A 118 8.80 -4.09 11.19
CA PHE A 118 8.48 -3.57 9.87
C PHE A 118 9.61 -3.82 8.87
N LEU A 119 9.26 -4.40 7.73
CA LEU A 119 10.13 -4.56 6.57
C LEU A 119 9.64 -3.68 5.42
N PHE A 120 10.42 -2.66 5.11
CA PHE A 120 10.21 -1.78 3.97
C PHE A 120 10.71 -2.47 2.70
N ILE A 121 9.93 -2.43 1.63
CA ILE A 121 10.28 -3.12 0.38
C ILE A 121 9.91 -2.29 -0.85
N ASP A 122 10.85 -2.25 -1.80
CA ASP A 122 10.73 -1.61 -3.10
C ASP A 122 11.54 -2.39 -4.14
N THR A 123 11.05 -2.48 -5.38
CA THR A 123 11.68 -3.29 -6.43
C THR A 123 11.93 -2.50 -7.71
N GLU A 124 13.10 -2.76 -8.31
CA GLU A 124 13.37 -2.36 -9.70
C GLU A 124 13.26 -3.57 -10.61
N THR A 125 12.54 -3.38 -11.72
CA THR A 125 12.06 -4.50 -12.52
C THR A 125 12.42 -4.36 -13.99
N THR A 126 12.53 -5.47 -14.70
CA THR A 126 12.83 -5.47 -16.14
C THR A 126 11.70 -4.94 -17.02
N GLY A 127 10.53 -4.61 -16.45
CA GLY A 127 9.42 -4.06 -17.21
C GLY A 127 8.26 -3.59 -16.33
N LEU A 128 7.55 -2.56 -16.81
CA LEU A 128 6.54 -1.84 -16.04
C LEU A 128 5.19 -2.59 -15.91
N ALA A 129 5.01 -3.72 -16.61
CA ALA A 129 3.71 -4.38 -16.78
C ALA A 129 3.51 -5.68 -15.96
N GLY A 130 4.39 -6.00 -15.00
CA GLY A 130 4.17 -7.08 -14.02
C GLY A 130 3.88 -8.49 -14.56
N GLY A 131 4.14 -8.77 -15.85
CA GLY A 131 3.89 -10.07 -16.47
C GLY A 131 4.88 -11.14 -15.99
N SER A 132 4.62 -12.41 -16.33
CA SER A 132 5.46 -13.55 -15.92
C SER A 132 6.92 -13.49 -16.42
N GLY A 133 7.22 -12.63 -17.41
CA GLY A 133 8.57 -12.37 -17.89
C GLY A 133 9.29 -11.22 -17.18
N THR A 134 8.59 -10.47 -16.32
CA THR A 134 9.20 -9.39 -15.52
C THR A 134 9.99 -10.01 -14.38
N VAL A 135 11.23 -9.56 -14.19
CA VAL A 135 12.14 -9.97 -13.11
C VAL A 135 12.45 -8.75 -12.27
N ALA A 136 12.39 -8.88 -10.95
CA ALA A 136 12.94 -7.87 -10.04
C ALA A 136 14.46 -8.05 -10.03
N PHE A 137 15.20 -7.13 -10.66
CA PHE A 137 16.66 -7.25 -10.75
C PHE A 137 17.39 -6.53 -9.61
N LEU A 138 16.68 -5.61 -8.93
CA LEU A 138 17.09 -5.00 -7.68
C LEU A 138 15.92 -5.08 -6.71
N VAL A 139 16.18 -5.59 -5.50
CA VAL A 139 15.19 -5.57 -4.40
C VAL A 139 15.81 -4.83 -3.23
N GLY A 140 15.25 -3.66 -2.92
CA GLY A 140 15.57 -2.87 -1.74
C GLY A 140 14.76 -3.36 -0.55
N LEU A 141 15.44 -3.60 0.58
CA LEU A 141 14.84 -3.94 1.85
C LEU A 141 15.33 -2.96 2.92
N GLY A 142 14.40 -2.39 3.69
CA GLY A 142 14.70 -1.51 4.81
C GLY A 142 14.12 -2.00 6.12
N TRP A 143 14.81 -1.86 7.25
CA TRP A 143 14.25 -2.14 8.57
C TRP A 143 14.99 -1.37 9.67
N ILE A 144 14.38 -1.30 10.83
CA ILE A 144 14.98 -0.67 12.00
C ILE A 144 15.80 -1.71 12.78
N ASP A 145 17.06 -1.39 13.03
CA ASP A 145 17.90 -2.13 13.97
C ASP A 145 18.45 -1.14 15.01
N LYS A 146 17.90 -1.21 16.22
CA LYS A 146 18.18 -0.29 17.33
C LYS A 146 17.94 1.17 16.93
N ASP A 147 18.98 1.98 16.82
CA ASP A 147 18.94 3.41 16.49
C ASP A 147 19.27 3.70 15.03
N LYS A 148 19.34 2.66 14.18
CA LYS A 148 19.63 2.80 12.76
C LYS A 148 18.52 2.24 11.90
N PHE A 149 18.31 2.87 10.76
CA PHE A 149 17.55 2.30 9.66
C PHE A 149 18.51 1.66 8.66
N ILE A 150 18.48 0.33 8.58
CA ILE A 150 19.35 -0.46 7.72
C ILE A 150 18.66 -0.63 6.37
N VAL A 151 19.38 -0.41 5.29
CA VAL A 151 18.92 -0.66 3.92
C VAL A 151 19.87 -1.63 3.23
N HIS A 152 19.33 -2.76 2.79
CA HIS A 152 20.04 -3.72 1.94
C HIS A 152 19.42 -3.74 0.54
N GLN A 153 20.25 -3.69 -0.49
CA GLN A 153 19.80 -3.72 -1.88
C GLN A 153 20.40 -4.93 -2.58
N TYR A 154 19.56 -5.91 -2.91
CA TYR A 154 19.98 -7.17 -3.53
C TYR A 154 19.89 -7.05 -5.05
N PHE A 155 21.04 -7.15 -5.73
CA PHE A 155 21.16 -6.95 -7.17
C PHE A 155 21.70 -8.20 -7.86
N ILE A 156 21.05 -8.59 -8.95
CA ILE A 156 21.51 -9.67 -9.83
C ILE A 156 22.23 -9.10 -11.06
N THR A 157 23.44 -9.59 -11.33
CA THR A 157 24.21 -9.19 -12.52
C THR A 157 23.78 -9.92 -13.79
N GLN A 158 23.02 -11.00 -13.64
CA GLN A 158 22.50 -11.86 -14.68
C GLN A 158 21.13 -12.37 -14.24
N LEU A 159 20.19 -12.53 -15.19
CA LEU A 159 18.85 -13.01 -14.88
C LEU A 159 18.84 -14.43 -14.29
N SER A 160 19.84 -15.25 -14.60
CA SER A 160 20.02 -16.60 -14.04
C SER A 160 20.31 -16.61 -12.53
N HIS A 161 20.73 -15.48 -11.94
CA HIS A 161 21.02 -15.39 -10.50
C HIS A 161 19.77 -15.09 -9.66
N GLU A 162 18.59 -14.96 -10.28
CA GLU A 162 17.35 -14.63 -9.58
C GLU A 162 17.07 -15.58 -8.41
N GLU A 163 17.18 -16.89 -8.62
CA GLU A 163 16.88 -17.89 -7.58
C GLU A 163 17.72 -17.66 -6.30
N GLY A 164 19.02 -17.39 -6.46
CA GLY A 164 19.90 -17.05 -5.34
C GLY A 164 19.52 -15.75 -4.62
N MET A 165 19.04 -14.75 -5.35
CA MET A 165 18.49 -13.54 -4.73
C MET A 165 17.22 -13.84 -3.94
N LEU A 166 16.28 -14.61 -4.50
CA LEU A 166 15.02 -14.94 -3.84
C LEU A 166 15.24 -15.75 -2.56
N GLU A 167 16.22 -16.66 -2.52
CA GLU A 167 16.62 -17.38 -1.30
C GLU A 167 17.07 -16.41 -0.20
N LEU A 168 17.95 -15.46 -0.53
CA LEU A 168 18.41 -14.44 0.41
C LEU A 168 17.27 -13.56 0.91
N LEU A 169 16.36 -13.15 0.02
CA LEU A 169 15.17 -12.37 0.40
C LEU A 169 14.26 -13.16 1.34
N ASN A 170 14.04 -14.45 1.05
CA ASN A 170 13.21 -15.33 1.87
C ASN A 170 13.70 -15.36 3.33
N ASP A 171 15.01 -15.46 3.55
CA ASP A 171 15.59 -15.49 4.89
C ASP A 171 15.48 -14.17 5.65
N VAL A 172 15.52 -13.04 4.94
CA VAL A 172 15.26 -11.73 5.56
C VAL A 172 13.79 -11.59 5.91
N VAL A 173 12.89 -11.88 4.96
CA VAL A 173 11.43 -11.74 5.10
C VAL A 173 10.87 -12.55 6.26
N LYS A 174 11.46 -13.72 6.58
CA LYS A 174 11.11 -14.57 7.75
C LYS A 174 11.16 -13.86 9.10
N ARG A 175 11.95 -12.81 9.23
CA ARG A 175 12.23 -12.13 10.51
C ARG A 175 11.21 -11.06 10.89
N PHE A 176 10.32 -10.70 9.95
CA PHE A 176 9.43 -9.55 10.05
C PHE A 176 7.97 -9.96 9.90
N ASP A 177 7.10 -9.23 10.59
CA ASP A 177 5.68 -9.55 10.72
C ASP A 177 4.80 -8.65 9.84
N CYS A 178 5.33 -7.47 9.45
CA CYS A 178 4.62 -6.52 8.61
C CYS A 178 5.50 -5.97 7.49
N LEU A 179 4.97 -6.00 6.27
CA LEU A 179 5.54 -5.34 5.11
C LEU A 179 5.07 -3.89 5.04
N VAL A 180 5.96 -3.00 4.62
CA VAL A 180 5.66 -1.60 4.30
C VAL A 180 6.14 -1.33 2.89
N SER A 181 5.26 -0.88 2.02
CA SER A 181 5.60 -0.56 0.63
C SER A 181 4.86 0.69 0.16
N PHE A 182 5.24 1.21 -1.01
CA PHE A 182 4.52 2.27 -1.67
C PHE A 182 3.93 1.75 -2.98
N ASN A 183 2.60 1.53 -3.03
CA ASN A 183 1.91 0.87 -4.14
C ASN A 183 2.24 -0.63 -4.34
N GLY A 184 2.98 -1.24 -3.41
CA GLY A 184 3.43 -2.62 -3.54
C GLY A 184 2.33 -3.68 -3.45
N LYS A 185 1.13 -3.37 -2.94
CA LYS A 185 -0.01 -4.32 -3.01
C LYS A 185 -0.44 -4.63 -4.43
N THR A 186 -0.25 -3.68 -5.35
CA THR A 186 -0.66 -3.82 -6.75
C THR A 186 0.53 -4.15 -7.66
N PHE A 187 1.77 -3.96 -7.21
CA PHE A 187 2.95 -4.11 -8.03
C PHE A 187 4.00 -5.07 -7.44
N ASP A 188 4.79 -4.62 -6.45
CA ASP A 188 5.97 -5.34 -5.96
C ASP A 188 5.64 -6.73 -5.39
N ILE A 189 4.61 -6.81 -4.53
CA ILE A 189 4.28 -8.07 -3.85
C ILE A 189 3.71 -9.10 -4.82
N PRO A 190 2.72 -8.79 -5.68
CA PRO A 190 2.28 -9.74 -6.71
C PRO A 190 3.41 -10.23 -7.63
N LEU A 191 4.34 -9.34 -8.01
CA LEU A 191 5.50 -9.70 -8.81
C LEU A 191 6.38 -10.70 -8.06
N LEU A 192 6.83 -10.34 -6.85
CA LEU A 192 7.70 -11.20 -6.04
C LEU A 192 7.04 -12.53 -5.70
N THR A 193 5.76 -12.55 -5.34
CA THR A 193 5.00 -13.79 -5.12
C THR A 193 5.05 -14.68 -6.36
N THR A 194 4.84 -14.12 -7.56
CA THR A 194 4.94 -14.88 -8.82
C THR A 194 6.36 -15.43 -9.02
N ARG A 195 7.40 -14.64 -8.76
CA ARG A 195 8.81 -15.08 -8.89
C ARG A 195 9.17 -16.19 -7.91
N PHE A 196 8.72 -16.07 -6.65
CA PHE A 196 8.90 -17.11 -5.62
C PHE A 196 8.25 -18.42 -6.06
N LEU A 197 6.98 -18.37 -6.49
CA LEU A 197 6.24 -19.56 -6.94
C LEU A 197 6.89 -20.21 -8.17
N MET A 198 7.34 -19.41 -9.15
CA MET A 198 8.04 -19.93 -10.34
C MET A 198 9.36 -20.64 -10.01
N ASN A 199 10.06 -20.18 -8.97
CA ASN A 199 11.30 -20.78 -8.47
C ASN A 199 11.04 -21.83 -7.37
N ARG A 200 9.78 -22.24 -7.14
CA ARG A 200 9.38 -23.24 -6.12
C ARG A 200 9.77 -22.87 -4.68
N ILE A 201 9.86 -21.58 -4.41
CA ILE A 201 10.09 -21.02 -3.07
C ILE A 201 8.73 -20.59 -2.52
N ASP A 202 8.45 -20.94 -1.26
CA ASP A 202 7.20 -20.57 -0.59
C ASP A 202 7.11 -19.03 -0.40
N PRO A 203 6.11 -18.34 -0.98
CA PRO A 203 6.00 -16.88 -0.89
C PRO A 203 5.50 -16.46 0.49
N LEU A 204 6.44 -16.09 1.35
CA LEU A 204 6.12 -15.68 2.72
C LEU A 204 5.35 -14.35 2.82
N PHE A 205 5.32 -13.53 1.77
CA PHE A 205 4.67 -12.22 1.79
C PHE A 205 3.17 -12.27 2.16
N GLU A 206 2.45 -13.32 1.74
CA GLU A 206 0.99 -13.44 1.95
C GLU A 206 0.60 -13.67 3.42
N SER A 207 1.51 -14.20 4.22
CA SER A 207 1.28 -14.47 5.65
C SER A 207 1.58 -13.28 6.56
N ARG A 208 2.00 -12.13 5.99
CA ARG A 208 2.38 -10.92 6.74
C ARG A 208 1.31 -9.85 6.65
N HIS A 209 1.27 -8.99 7.66
CA HIS A 209 0.53 -7.73 7.55
C HIS A 209 1.17 -6.84 6.50
N HIS A 210 0.39 -5.93 5.91
CA HIS A 210 0.90 -5.09 4.83
C HIS A 210 0.31 -3.68 4.88
N ILE A 211 1.17 -2.72 5.21
CA ILE A 211 0.92 -1.29 5.08
C ILE A 211 1.33 -0.86 3.66
N ASP A 212 0.35 -0.53 2.83
CA ASP A 212 0.61 0.15 1.56
C ASP A 212 0.44 1.66 1.78
N LEU A 213 1.55 2.38 1.82
CA LEU A 213 1.59 3.81 2.13
C LEU A 213 0.86 4.65 1.09
N LEU A 214 0.75 4.21 -0.17
CA LEU A 214 0.04 4.98 -1.19
C LEU A 214 -1.45 5.16 -0.82
N TYR A 215 -2.06 4.16 -0.18
CA TYR A 215 -3.43 4.29 0.31
C TYR A 215 -3.55 5.42 1.34
N TYR A 216 -2.68 5.43 2.34
CA TYR A 216 -2.70 6.42 3.43
C TYR A 216 -2.31 7.81 2.93
N THR A 217 -1.38 7.88 1.99
CA THR A 217 -1.01 9.14 1.33
C THR A 217 -2.18 9.75 0.59
N ARG A 218 -2.91 8.93 -0.20
CA ARG A 218 -4.13 9.39 -0.89
C ARG A 218 -5.27 9.72 0.07
N LEU A 219 -5.34 9.02 1.19
CA LEU A 219 -6.37 9.26 2.19
C LEU A 219 -6.20 10.65 2.81
N LEU A 220 -4.97 11.01 3.20
CA LEU A 220 -4.67 12.25 3.92
C LEU A 220 -4.48 13.45 3.00
N TRP A 221 -3.75 13.28 1.89
CA TRP A 221 -3.21 14.42 1.14
C TRP A 221 -3.67 14.52 -0.32
N ARG A 222 -4.54 13.64 -0.83
CA ARG A 222 -5.03 13.71 -2.23
C ARG A 222 -5.70 15.04 -2.58
N LEU A 223 -6.29 15.72 -1.60
CA LEU A 223 -6.90 17.03 -1.81
C LEU A 223 -5.91 18.18 -1.61
N ALA A 224 -4.79 17.93 -0.94
CA ALA A 224 -3.84 18.94 -0.49
C ALA A 224 -2.59 19.05 -1.38
N MET A 225 -2.29 18.04 -2.20
CA MET A 225 -1.10 17.95 -3.05
C MET A 225 -1.49 17.75 -4.51
N GLU A 226 -0.58 18.06 -5.45
CA GLU A 226 -0.80 17.87 -6.89
C GLU A 226 -1.05 16.40 -7.25
N ASN A 227 -0.24 15.52 -6.66
CA ASN A 227 -0.38 14.08 -6.80
C ASN A 227 0.15 13.35 -5.56
N CYS A 228 -0.07 12.05 -5.47
CA CYS A 228 0.34 11.23 -4.32
C CYS A 228 1.50 10.30 -4.67
N LYS A 229 2.44 10.71 -5.52
CA LYS A 229 3.68 9.96 -5.75
C LYS A 229 4.64 10.17 -4.58
N LEU A 230 5.55 9.21 -4.36
CA LEU A 230 6.53 9.28 -3.27
C LEU A 230 7.41 10.54 -3.39
N LYS A 231 7.90 10.84 -4.60
CA LYS A 231 8.67 12.07 -4.88
C LYS A 231 7.93 13.37 -4.52
N THR A 232 6.62 13.43 -4.73
CA THR A 232 5.81 14.59 -4.33
C THR A 232 5.70 14.70 -2.81
N LEU A 233 5.58 13.56 -2.10
CA LEU A 233 5.63 13.53 -0.64
C LEU A 233 6.97 14.09 -0.11
N GLU A 234 8.08 13.69 -0.73
CA GLU A 234 9.42 14.17 -0.37
C GLU A 234 9.55 15.67 -0.54
N THR A 235 9.19 16.20 -1.70
CA THR A 235 9.34 17.63 -1.97
C THR A 235 8.38 18.47 -1.13
N GLU A 236 7.09 18.14 -1.13
CA GLU A 236 6.07 18.99 -0.49
C GLU A 236 6.08 18.87 1.04
N LEU A 237 6.26 17.66 1.59
CA LEU A 237 6.19 17.45 3.05
C LEU A 237 7.56 17.41 3.73
N LEU A 238 8.58 16.86 3.07
CA LEU A 238 9.92 16.76 3.66
C LEU A 238 10.85 17.88 3.20
N GLY A 239 10.50 18.64 2.16
CA GLY A 239 11.39 19.66 1.58
C GLY A 239 12.64 19.08 0.92
N LEU A 240 12.58 17.81 0.51
CA LEU A 240 13.69 17.11 -0.13
C LEU A 240 13.60 17.21 -1.65
N ASN A 241 14.72 17.54 -2.28
CA ASN A 241 14.91 17.47 -3.72
C ASN A 241 16.12 16.58 -3.98
N ARG A 242 15.91 15.47 -4.70
CA ARG A 242 16.98 14.55 -5.06
C ARG A 242 17.75 15.12 -6.26
N GLU A 243 19.08 15.28 -6.12
CA GLU A 243 19.93 15.84 -7.18
C GLU A 243 20.27 14.82 -8.28
N ASP A 244 20.54 13.56 -7.92
CA ASP A 244 21.01 12.50 -8.83
C ASP A 244 19.95 11.45 -9.22
N ASP A 245 18.67 11.80 -9.07
CA ASP A 245 17.55 10.88 -9.28
C ASP A 245 17.28 10.59 -10.75
N ILE A 246 17.07 9.30 -11.07
CA ILE A 246 16.72 8.86 -12.43
C ILE A 246 15.22 8.61 -12.55
N PRO A 247 14.58 8.92 -13.70
CA PRO A 247 13.19 8.55 -13.92
C PRO A 247 13.00 7.02 -13.87
N GLY A 248 12.06 6.53 -13.06
CA GLY A 248 11.79 5.10 -12.94
C GLY A 248 11.51 4.39 -14.28
N GLU A 249 10.91 5.10 -15.23
CA GLU A 249 10.61 4.57 -16.58
C GLU A 249 11.86 4.18 -17.39
N ILE A 250 13.03 4.78 -17.11
CA ILE A 250 14.28 4.47 -17.82
C ILE A 250 15.13 3.39 -17.12
N ILE A 251 14.82 3.06 -15.86
CA ILE A 251 15.55 2.09 -15.05
C ILE A 251 15.68 0.73 -15.75
N PRO A 252 14.61 0.12 -16.31
CA PRO A 252 14.72 -1.17 -17.00
C PRO A 252 15.69 -1.10 -18.19
N LYS A 253 15.68 0.02 -18.94
CA LYS A 253 16.55 0.22 -20.10
C LYS A 253 18.02 0.26 -19.69
N ILE A 254 18.34 0.94 -18.60
CA ILE A 254 19.71 1.02 -18.06
C ILE A 254 20.20 -0.38 -17.66
N TYR A 255 19.37 -1.18 -16.99
CA TYR A 255 19.72 -2.54 -16.63
C TYR A 255 19.97 -3.42 -17.86
N PHE A 256 19.14 -3.34 -18.90
CA PHE A 256 19.38 -4.05 -20.15
C PHE A 256 20.61 -3.56 -20.93
N GLU A 257 20.99 -2.28 -20.80
CA GLU A 257 22.24 -1.75 -21.32
C GLU A 257 23.42 -2.39 -20.57
N TYR A 258 23.37 -2.41 -19.23
CA TYR A 258 24.36 -3.08 -18.39
C TYR A 258 24.52 -4.57 -18.72
N LEU A 259 23.44 -5.32 -18.94
CA LEU A 259 23.53 -6.73 -19.32
C LEU A 259 24.29 -6.95 -20.64
N ARG A 260 24.25 -5.98 -21.57
CA ARG A 260 24.93 -6.05 -22.86
C ARG A 260 26.36 -5.55 -22.81
N THR A 261 26.59 -4.41 -22.15
CA THR A 261 27.87 -3.69 -22.19
C THR A 261 28.76 -3.96 -20.98
N ARG A 262 28.17 -4.46 -19.89
CA ARG A 262 28.79 -4.57 -18.55
C ARG A 262 29.27 -3.23 -17.98
N ASN A 263 28.79 -2.11 -18.54
CA ASN A 263 29.08 -0.77 -18.02
C ASN A 263 28.27 -0.50 -16.75
N THR A 264 28.96 -0.26 -15.64
CA THR A 264 28.39 -0.03 -14.30
C THR A 264 28.10 1.44 -13.98
N GLU A 265 28.57 2.40 -14.80
CA GLU A 265 28.50 3.84 -14.51
C GLU A 265 27.08 4.35 -14.19
N LYS A 266 26.07 3.80 -14.85
CA LYS A 266 24.66 4.20 -14.64
C LYS A 266 23.97 3.41 -13.53
N LEU A 267 24.56 2.32 -13.04
CA LEU A 267 23.93 1.48 -12.03
C LEU A 267 23.85 2.18 -10.68
N GLU A 268 24.87 2.96 -10.31
CA GLU A 268 24.91 3.71 -9.04
C GLU A 268 23.62 4.52 -8.84
N ARG A 269 23.11 5.16 -9.91
CA ARG A 269 21.86 5.94 -9.86
C ARG A 269 20.62 5.09 -9.61
N ILE A 270 20.59 3.83 -10.04
CA ILE A 270 19.50 2.89 -9.73
C ILE A 270 19.54 2.54 -8.23
N PHE A 271 20.72 2.23 -7.70
CA PHE A 271 20.87 2.00 -6.26
C PHE A 271 20.52 3.24 -5.45
N TYR A 272 20.94 4.43 -5.89
CA TYR A 272 20.54 5.69 -5.29
C TYR A 272 19.02 5.84 -5.25
N HIS A 273 18.34 5.69 -6.40
CA HIS A 273 16.88 5.80 -6.49
C HIS A 273 16.16 4.87 -5.51
N ASN A 274 16.43 3.57 -5.61
CA ASN A 274 15.80 2.56 -4.76
C ASN A 274 16.10 2.77 -3.27
N ARG A 275 17.33 3.17 -2.90
CA ARG A 275 17.69 3.46 -1.50
C ARG A 275 16.86 4.60 -0.94
N PHE A 276 16.73 5.69 -1.70
CA PHE A 276 15.96 6.85 -1.27
C PHE A 276 14.45 6.56 -1.23
N ASP A 277 13.93 5.72 -2.14
CA ASP A 277 12.54 5.24 -2.06
C ASP A 277 12.30 4.48 -0.76
N ILE A 278 13.22 3.61 -0.35
CA ILE A 278 13.13 2.83 0.90
C ILE A 278 13.09 3.74 2.15
N ILE A 279 14.02 4.69 2.31
CA ILE A 279 14.01 5.59 3.48
C ILE A 279 12.85 6.60 3.43
N SER A 280 12.42 7.02 2.24
CA SER A 280 11.26 7.90 2.12
C SER A 280 9.94 7.21 2.45
N MET A 281 9.85 5.89 2.33
CA MET A 281 8.74 5.13 2.90
C MET A 281 8.73 5.15 4.43
N LEU A 282 9.90 5.03 5.08
CA LEU A 282 9.99 5.21 6.53
C LEU A 282 9.50 6.60 6.94
N ALA A 283 9.96 7.64 6.25
CA ALA A 283 9.52 9.00 6.48
C ALA A 283 8.00 9.16 6.25
N GLY A 284 7.46 8.55 5.18
CA GLY A 284 6.04 8.55 4.88
C GLY A 284 5.18 7.84 5.93
N LEU A 285 5.66 6.74 6.49
CA LEU A 285 5.01 6.03 7.60
C LEU A 285 4.92 6.93 8.85
N ILE A 286 6.03 7.59 9.20
CA ILE A 286 6.09 8.52 10.34
C ILE A 286 5.14 9.70 10.11
N LEU A 287 5.18 10.32 8.93
CA LEU A 287 4.29 11.43 8.58
C LEU A 287 2.81 11.03 8.65
N ALA A 288 2.44 9.89 8.08
CA ALA A 288 1.07 9.40 8.12
C ALA A 288 0.62 9.15 9.56
N THR A 289 1.45 8.50 10.37
CA THR A 289 1.16 8.23 11.78
C THR A 289 1.00 9.54 12.57
N ARG A 290 1.96 10.48 12.43
CA ARG A 290 1.91 11.80 13.08
C ARG A 290 0.64 12.55 12.70
N THR A 291 0.34 12.67 11.40
CA THR A 291 -0.83 13.42 10.93
C THR A 291 -2.14 12.79 11.39
N MET A 292 -2.22 11.46 11.44
CA MET A 292 -3.40 10.77 11.96
C MET A 292 -3.56 10.93 13.48
N GLN A 293 -2.47 10.94 14.25
CA GLN A 293 -2.54 11.06 15.72
C GLN A 293 -2.66 12.50 16.21
N LYS A 294 -2.21 13.47 15.41
CA LYS A 294 -2.29 14.89 15.75
C LYS A 294 -3.75 15.34 15.93
N ARG A 295 -4.09 15.79 17.13
CA ARG A 295 -5.45 16.27 17.47
C ARG A 295 -5.69 17.74 17.15
N THR A 296 -4.63 18.52 17.00
CA THR A 296 -4.74 19.92 16.61
C THR A 296 -4.97 20.05 15.10
N PRO A 297 -5.52 21.19 14.64
CA PRO A 297 -5.68 21.45 13.21
C PRO A 297 -4.37 21.36 12.42
N GLU A 298 -4.50 21.02 11.15
CA GLU A 298 -3.40 21.04 10.19
C GLU A 298 -3.27 22.42 9.55
N ASN A 299 -2.09 22.70 8.98
CA ASN A 299 -1.87 23.96 8.27
C ASN A 299 -2.73 24.06 7.00
N ASN A 300 -3.03 22.92 6.38
CA ASN A 300 -3.88 22.85 5.20
C ASN A 300 -5.25 22.26 5.60
N PRO A 301 -6.35 23.02 5.52
CA PRO A 301 -7.68 22.57 5.94
C PRO A 301 -8.18 21.38 5.10
N LEU A 302 -7.62 21.13 3.91
CA LEU A 302 -8.00 19.97 3.11
C LEU A 302 -7.51 18.65 3.74
N VAL A 303 -6.45 18.69 4.54
CA VAL A 303 -6.00 17.55 5.36
C VAL A 303 -6.94 17.35 6.55
N ASP A 304 -7.40 18.42 7.21
CA ASP A 304 -8.43 18.32 8.26
C ASP A 304 -9.75 17.76 7.70
N PHE A 305 -10.16 18.16 6.49
CA PHE A 305 -11.33 17.55 5.84
C PHE A 305 -11.16 16.03 5.66
N ALA A 306 -9.97 15.58 5.26
CA ALA A 306 -9.65 14.16 5.12
C ALA A 306 -9.67 13.43 6.47
N LYS A 307 -9.09 14.03 7.52
CA LYS A 307 -9.09 13.50 8.90
C LYS A 307 -10.51 13.42 9.47
N GLY A 308 -11.33 14.45 9.28
CA GLY A 308 -12.74 14.43 9.64
C GLY A 308 -13.45 13.22 9.02
N LYS A 309 -13.24 12.98 7.72
CA LYS A 309 -13.82 11.81 7.05
C LYS A 309 -13.31 10.48 7.60
N TRP A 310 -12.03 10.42 7.93
CA TRP A 310 -11.40 9.24 8.50
C TRP A 310 -11.97 8.89 9.88
N PHE A 311 -11.99 9.85 10.81
CA PHE A 311 -12.54 9.65 12.15
C PHE A 311 -14.04 9.33 12.12
N GLY A 312 -14.79 9.97 11.22
CA GLY A 312 -16.19 9.62 10.99
C GLY A 312 -16.41 8.15 10.60
N LYS A 313 -15.51 7.56 9.79
CA LYS A 313 -15.55 6.12 9.46
C LYS A 313 -15.20 5.23 10.65
N LYS A 314 -14.29 5.68 11.52
CA LYS A 314 -13.91 5.01 12.77
C LYS A 314 -14.96 5.18 13.89
N LYS A 315 -16.05 5.90 13.62
CA LYS A 315 -17.09 6.27 14.60
C LYS A 315 -16.57 7.13 15.76
N ASP A 316 -15.45 7.82 15.55
CA ASP A 316 -14.94 8.81 16.48
C ASP A 316 -15.58 10.17 16.14
N ALA A 317 -16.76 10.40 16.70
CA ALA A 317 -17.54 11.60 16.43
C ALA A 317 -16.87 12.86 16.99
N GLU A 318 -16.09 12.76 18.07
CA GLU A 318 -15.45 13.92 18.70
C GLU A 318 -14.34 14.48 17.80
N ARG A 319 -13.34 13.65 17.46
CA ARG A 319 -12.25 14.07 16.56
C ARG A 319 -12.77 14.45 15.18
N SER A 320 -13.76 13.71 14.67
CA SER A 320 -14.37 14.02 13.39
C SER A 320 -15.02 15.41 13.36
N ARG A 321 -15.73 15.81 14.43
CA ARG A 321 -16.37 17.12 14.54
C ARG A 321 -15.34 18.24 14.63
N SER A 322 -14.32 18.08 15.49
CA SER A 322 -13.26 19.07 15.67
C SER A 322 -12.56 19.41 14.34
N HIS A 323 -12.15 18.40 13.57
CA HIS A 323 -11.51 18.66 12.27
C HIS A 323 -12.45 19.33 11.25
N TYR A 324 -13.73 18.95 11.20
CA TYR A 324 -14.68 19.62 10.31
C TYR A 324 -14.99 21.05 10.73
N GLN A 325 -15.03 21.35 12.03
CA GLN A 325 -15.18 22.73 12.52
C GLN A 325 -13.99 23.59 12.06
N HIS A 326 -12.77 23.11 12.20
CA HIS A 326 -11.59 23.84 11.71
C HIS A 326 -11.61 24.10 10.20
N VAL A 327 -12.15 23.16 9.41
CA VAL A 327 -12.35 23.38 7.97
C VAL A 327 -13.34 24.52 7.71
N LEU A 328 -14.41 24.63 8.51
CA LEU A 328 -15.41 25.70 8.39
C LEU A 328 -14.92 27.07 8.92
N GLU A 329 -13.98 27.07 9.86
CA GLU A 329 -13.30 28.26 10.36
C GLU A 329 -12.22 28.77 9.38
N SER A 330 -11.75 27.89 8.49
CA SER A 330 -10.71 28.19 7.50
C SER A 330 -11.28 28.75 6.19
N GLN A 331 -10.42 29.40 5.40
CA GLN A 331 -10.74 29.78 4.04
C GLN A 331 -10.69 28.56 3.10
N VAL A 332 -11.85 28.14 2.62
CA VAL A 332 -12.01 27.03 1.66
C VAL A 332 -13.03 27.40 0.59
N SER A 333 -12.99 26.74 -0.56
CA SER A 333 -13.96 26.98 -1.63
C SER A 333 -15.39 26.67 -1.20
N LEU A 334 -16.39 27.37 -1.77
CA LEU A 334 -17.81 27.14 -1.47
C LEU A 334 -18.24 25.65 -1.61
N PRO A 335 -17.83 24.91 -2.67
CA PRO A 335 -18.13 23.48 -2.76
C PRO A 335 -17.52 22.67 -1.59
N ARG A 336 -16.31 23.02 -1.14
CA ARG A 336 -15.66 22.35 -0.02
C ARG A 336 -16.37 22.66 1.29
N ARG A 337 -16.74 23.93 1.51
CA ARG A 337 -17.50 24.39 2.68
C ARG A 337 -18.83 23.65 2.78
N GLN A 338 -19.60 23.63 1.69
CA GLN A 338 -20.86 22.90 1.60
C GLN A 338 -20.68 21.42 1.93
N LYS A 339 -19.71 20.76 1.28
CA LYS A 339 -19.46 19.33 1.53
C LYS A 339 -19.10 19.06 2.99
N THR A 340 -18.32 19.94 3.61
CA THR A 340 -17.94 19.86 5.03
C THR A 340 -19.16 19.98 5.94
N MET A 341 -20.04 20.96 5.69
CA MET A 341 -21.28 21.13 6.45
C MET A 341 -22.18 19.90 6.36
N LEU A 342 -22.33 19.30 5.18
CA LEU A 342 -23.16 18.10 4.99
C LEU A 342 -22.60 16.87 5.73
N GLU A 343 -21.27 16.65 5.69
CA GLU A 343 -20.63 15.55 6.42
C GLU A 343 -20.73 15.78 7.95
N LEU A 344 -20.54 17.02 8.41
CA LEU A 344 -20.68 17.39 9.82
C LEU A 344 -22.12 17.23 10.32
N ALA A 345 -23.12 17.68 9.55
CA ALA A 345 -24.53 17.52 9.86
C ALA A 345 -24.93 16.03 9.93
N THR A 346 -24.34 15.19 9.08
CA THR A 346 -24.52 13.73 9.14
C THR A 346 -24.02 13.14 10.46
N ILE A 347 -22.91 13.65 11.00
CA ILE A 347 -22.38 13.21 12.29
C ILE A 347 -23.31 13.64 13.43
N TYR A 348 -23.72 14.91 13.47
CA TYR A 348 -24.67 15.40 14.47
C TYR A 348 -25.98 14.61 14.45
N LYS A 349 -26.53 14.36 13.27
CA LYS A 349 -27.73 13.53 13.09
C LYS A 349 -27.55 12.12 13.65
N ARG A 350 -26.42 11.45 13.38
CA ARG A 350 -26.15 10.09 13.87
C ARG A 350 -26.07 10.02 15.39
N ASN A 351 -25.69 11.12 16.04
CA ASN A 351 -25.63 11.24 17.49
C ASN A 351 -26.94 11.75 18.12
N GLY A 352 -27.98 12.03 17.32
CA GLY A 352 -29.24 12.60 17.80
C GLY A 352 -29.19 14.11 18.10
N GLU A 353 -28.09 14.79 17.77
CA GLU A 353 -27.85 16.21 18.04
C GLU A 353 -28.46 17.09 16.93
N TYR A 354 -29.77 17.01 16.73
CA TYR A 354 -30.45 17.69 15.63
C TYR A 354 -30.35 19.22 15.68
N SER A 355 -30.32 19.81 16.87
CA SER A 355 -30.14 21.26 17.07
C SER A 355 -28.87 21.81 16.41
N SER A 356 -27.83 20.98 16.29
CA SER A 356 -26.56 21.33 15.64
C SER A 356 -26.53 20.96 14.16
N ALA A 357 -27.33 19.97 13.73
CA ALA A 357 -27.41 19.54 12.33
C ALA A 357 -28.25 20.50 11.47
N ILE A 358 -29.37 21.00 12.01
CA ILE A 358 -30.33 21.82 11.27
C ILE A 358 -29.71 23.10 10.69
N PRO A 359 -28.98 23.92 11.46
CA PRO A 359 -28.39 25.15 10.93
C PRO A 359 -27.43 24.89 9.77
N LEU A 360 -26.71 23.76 9.80
CA LEU A 360 -25.81 23.35 8.72
C LEU A 360 -26.58 22.98 7.45
N TRP A 361 -27.68 22.24 7.58
CA TRP A 361 -28.53 21.93 6.42
C TRP A 361 -29.18 23.19 5.85
N GLU A 362 -29.74 24.05 6.70
CA GLU A 362 -30.37 25.31 6.29
C GLU A 362 -29.38 26.21 5.55
N GLU A 363 -28.18 26.41 6.09
CA GLU A 363 -27.10 27.16 5.43
C GLU A 363 -26.76 26.58 4.05
N THR A 364 -26.64 25.25 3.93
CA THR A 364 -26.33 24.60 2.63
C THR A 364 -27.45 24.65 1.59
N THR A 365 -28.65 25.15 1.94
CA THR A 365 -29.72 25.44 0.96
C THR A 365 -29.56 26.79 0.27
N ASN A 366 -28.65 27.65 0.75
CA ASN A 366 -28.37 28.95 0.14
C ASN A 366 -27.91 28.78 -1.33
N PRO A 367 -28.50 29.51 -2.30
CA PRO A 367 -28.12 29.48 -3.71
C PRO A 367 -26.66 29.82 -4.03
N GLU A 368 -25.91 30.41 -3.10
CA GLU A 368 -24.46 30.63 -3.25
C GLU A 368 -23.66 29.33 -3.32
N TYR A 369 -24.16 28.24 -2.73
CA TYR A 369 -23.51 26.93 -2.80
C TYR A 369 -23.94 26.15 -4.07
N PRO A 370 -23.10 25.22 -4.57
CA PRO A 370 -23.51 24.30 -5.62
C PRO A 370 -24.80 23.56 -5.25
N PHE A 371 -25.70 23.35 -6.20
CA PHE A 371 -26.96 22.70 -5.89
C PHE A 371 -26.76 21.28 -5.32
N SER A 372 -27.38 21.02 -4.16
CA SER A 372 -27.48 19.70 -3.56
C SER A 372 -28.89 19.50 -3.02
N PHE A 373 -29.54 18.39 -3.40
CA PHE A 373 -30.88 18.04 -2.92
C PHE A 373 -30.85 17.42 -1.51
N GLU A 374 -29.69 16.96 -1.06
CA GLU A 374 -29.47 16.31 0.24
C GLU A 374 -30.00 17.12 1.44
N PRO A 375 -29.66 18.40 1.64
CA PRO A 375 -30.13 19.18 2.81
C PRO A 375 -31.65 19.33 2.86
N PHE A 376 -32.31 19.56 1.71
CA PHE A 376 -33.77 19.66 1.64
C PHE A 376 -34.47 18.37 2.08
N ILE A 377 -33.92 17.21 1.69
CA ILE A 377 -34.45 15.91 2.11
C ILE A 377 -34.22 15.65 3.59
N GLU A 378 -33.06 16.00 4.12
CA GLU A 378 -32.76 15.80 5.53
C GLU A 378 -33.60 16.71 6.44
N LEU A 379 -33.79 17.98 6.07
CA LEU A 379 -34.72 18.89 6.74
C LEU A 379 -36.16 18.36 6.66
N ALA A 380 -36.60 17.89 5.49
CA ALA A 380 -37.93 17.30 5.35
C ALA A 380 -38.12 16.05 6.21
N LYS A 381 -37.09 15.20 6.36
CA LYS A 381 -37.14 14.03 7.25
C LYS A 381 -37.24 14.47 8.71
N TYR A 382 -36.48 15.48 9.11
CA TYR A 382 -36.53 16.04 10.45
C TYR A 382 -37.94 16.56 10.79
N TYR A 383 -38.47 17.48 9.98
CA TYR A 383 -39.78 18.08 10.23
C TYR A 383 -40.92 17.06 10.20
N GLU A 384 -40.85 16.06 9.31
CA GLU A 384 -41.88 15.01 9.25
C GLU A 384 -41.85 14.06 10.46
N HIS A 385 -40.66 13.58 10.83
CA HIS A 385 -40.55 12.46 11.76
C HIS A 385 -40.29 12.89 13.20
N ILE A 386 -39.61 14.02 13.42
CA ILE A 386 -39.24 14.52 14.74
C ILE A 386 -40.24 15.58 15.20
N GLU A 387 -40.33 16.71 14.50
CA GLU A 387 -41.24 17.83 14.86
C GLU A 387 -42.72 17.53 14.57
N LYS A 388 -43.00 16.51 13.75
CA LYS A 388 -44.35 16.18 13.24
C LYS A 388 -45.03 17.32 12.46
N ASP A 389 -44.25 18.27 11.94
CA ASP A 389 -44.72 19.32 11.04
C ASP A 389 -44.62 18.84 9.58
N VAL A 390 -45.68 18.18 9.12
CA VAL A 390 -45.78 17.64 7.76
C VAL A 390 -45.81 18.77 6.71
N ARG A 391 -46.36 19.95 7.05
CA ARG A 391 -46.45 21.09 6.12
C ARG A 391 -45.06 21.66 5.87
N LYS A 392 -44.29 21.92 6.93
CA LYS A 392 -42.90 22.38 6.81
C LYS A 392 -42.03 21.33 6.11
N ALA A 393 -42.26 20.05 6.39
CA ALA A 393 -41.58 18.98 5.65
C ALA A 393 -41.86 19.01 4.14
N LEU A 394 -43.12 19.25 3.73
CA LEU A 394 -43.48 19.40 2.32
C LEU A 394 -42.81 20.64 1.70
N MET A 395 -42.87 21.78 2.40
CA MET A 395 -42.24 23.03 1.95
C MET A 395 -40.75 22.83 1.65
N MET A 396 -40.01 22.14 2.52
CA MET A 396 -38.58 21.90 2.28
C MET A 396 -38.32 21.12 0.98
N VAL A 397 -39.11 20.08 0.70
CA VAL A 397 -38.94 19.29 -0.53
C VAL A 397 -39.31 20.12 -1.76
N GLU A 398 -40.40 20.89 -1.69
CA GLU A 398 -40.84 21.76 -2.79
C GLU A 398 -39.83 22.88 -3.07
N SER A 399 -39.25 23.51 -2.04
CA SER A 399 -38.16 24.47 -2.19
C SER A 399 -36.94 23.85 -2.88
N GLY A 400 -36.58 22.62 -2.52
CA GLY A 400 -35.49 21.89 -3.18
C GLY A 400 -35.78 21.61 -4.66
N VAL A 401 -37.03 21.33 -5.02
CA VAL A 401 -37.46 21.17 -6.42
C VAL A 401 -37.34 22.48 -7.19
N VAL A 402 -37.77 23.60 -6.61
CA VAL A 402 -37.67 24.93 -7.23
C VAL A 402 -36.22 25.35 -7.44
N ALA A 403 -35.35 25.06 -6.47
CA ALA A 403 -33.92 25.36 -6.55
C ALA A 403 -33.15 24.40 -7.49
N SER A 404 -33.76 23.29 -7.91
CA SER A 404 -33.07 22.28 -8.72
C SER A 404 -32.88 22.72 -10.18
N PRO A 405 -31.72 22.39 -10.79
CA PRO A 405 -31.53 22.59 -12.23
C PRO A 405 -32.59 21.80 -13.03
N THR A 406 -33.07 22.34 -14.14
CA THR A 406 -34.22 21.82 -14.92
C THR A 406 -34.12 20.33 -15.31
N ARG A 407 -32.91 19.74 -15.34
CA ARG A 407 -32.67 18.32 -15.64
C ARG A 407 -32.81 17.36 -14.44
N TRP A 408 -32.82 17.85 -13.19
CA TRP A 408 -32.79 17.00 -11.98
C TRP A 408 -34.13 16.34 -11.64
N ILE A 409 -35.25 16.99 -11.94
CA ILE A 409 -36.60 16.53 -11.55
C ILE A 409 -37.03 15.28 -12.34
N VAL A 410 -36.52 15.12 -13.57
CA VAL A 410 -36.88 13.99 -14.45
C VAL A 410 -36.20 12.69 -14.00
N GLU A 411 -35.08 12.76 -13.30
CA GLU A 411 -34.21 11.60 -13.00
C GLU A 411 -34.45 10.97 -11.62
N GLN A 412 -35.31 11.54 -10.75
CA GLN A 412 -35.50 11.02 -9.38
C GLN A 412 -36.98 10.80 -8.98
N PRO A 413 -37.60 9.68 -9.41
CA PRO A 413 -38.98 9.32 -9.06
C PRO A 413 -39.27 9.27 -7.55
N MET A 414 -38.24 9.06 -6.73
CA MET A 414 -38.37 9.01 -5.27
C MET A 414 -38.78 10.36 -4.65
N ILE A 415 -38.38 11.48 -5.27
CA ILE A 415 -38.73 12.83 -4.78
C ILE A 415 -40.23 13.08 -4.99
N SER A 416 -40.74 12.81 -6.19
CA SER A 416 -42.17 12.95 -6.51
C SER A 416 -43.04 12.07 -5.61
N LYS A 417 -42.62 10.81 -5.38
CA LYS A 417 -43.29 9.92 -4.42
C LYS A 417 -43.30 10.48 -2.99
N ARG A 418 -42.22 11.15 -2.55
CA ARG A 418 -42.15 11.78 -1.23
C ARG A 418 -43.13 12.94 -1.11
N ILE A 419 -43.19 13.81 -2.13
CA ILE A 419 -44.14 14.94 -2.20
C ILE A 419 -45.57 14.42 -2.13
N GLU A 420 -45.94 13.45 -2.97
CA GLU A 420 -47.29 12.87 -2.99
C GLU A 420 -47.68 12.26 -1.65
N ARG A 421 -46.76 11.52 -1.01
CA ARG A 421 -46.97 10.95 0.32
C ARG A 421 -47.17 12.03 1.40
N LEU A 422 -46.41 13.13 1.34
CA LEU A 422 -46.55 14.23 2.29
C LEU A 422 -47.87 14.99 2.09
N ARG A 423 -48.28 15.25 0.83
CA ARG A 423 -49.59 15.85 0.52
C ARG A 423 -50.75 15.00 1.05
N LYS A 424 -50.73 13.69 0.79
CA LYS A 424 -51.72 12.74 1.32
C LYS A 424 -51.79 12.70 2.86
N LYS A 425 -50.69 13.02 3.56
CA LYS A 425 -50.65 13.11 5.02
C LYS A 425 -51.19 14.43 5.56
N ILE A 426 -51.24 15.49 4.76
CA ILE A 426 -51.83 16.78 5.14
C ILE A 426 -53.36 16.75 4.94
N GLU A 427 -53.82 15.98 3.95
CA GLU A 427 -55.25 15.78 3.65
C GLU A 427 -55.97 14.85 4.63
N LYS A 428 -55.22 14.07 5.42
CA LYS A 428 -55.72 13.21 6.50
C LYS A 428 -55.54 13.90 7.84
#